data_AF-A0A087BH83-F1
#
_entry.id   AF-A0A087BH83-F1
#
_cell.length_a   1.000
_cell.length_b   1.000
_cell.length_c   1.000
_cell.angle_alpha   90.00
_cell.angle_beta   90.00
_cell.angle_gamma   90.00
#
_symmetry.space_group_name_H-M   'P 1'
#
loop_
_entity.id
_entity.type
_entity.pdbx_description
1 polymer ?
#
loop_
_entity_poly.entity_id
_entity_poly.type
_entity_poly.pdbx_seq_one_letter_code
_entity_poly.pdbx_strand_id
1 'polypeptide(L)'
;METIEVWRGQPTADTDGNPIQGKPVRIGTFQAMVAPVSVIDQTEENANPRNIEYTIHIRGSRPTGIRATDLIKVRGRLLPVKGMPQVWDNLRGRYVGDVVTVGERKG
;
A
#
# COMPACT_ATOMS: atom_id res chain seq x y z
N MET A 1 5.83 0.65 -15.95
CA MET A 1 4.63 0.22 -15.20
C MET A 1 4.82 -1.23 -14.83
N GLU A 2 4.43 -1.63 -13.61
CA GLU A 2 4.41 -3.03 -13.17
C GLU A 2 3.04 -3.38 -12.60
N THR A 3 2.73 -4.69 -12.58
CA THR A 3 1.47 -5.20 -12.02
C THR A 3 1.60 -5.32 -10.50
N ILE A 4 0.63 -4.74 -9.78
CA ILE A 4 0.47 -4.94 -8.34
C ILE A 4 -0.82 -5.72 -8.06
N GLU A 5 -0.85 -6.44 -6.95
CA GLU A 5 -2.06 -7.09 -6.45
C GLU A 5 -2.50 -6.42 -5.16
N VAL A 6 -3.80 -6.16 -4.99
CA VAL A 6 -4.37 -5.66 -3.74
C VAL A 6 -5.05 -6.81 -3.02
N TRP A 7 -4.75 -6.92 -1.73
CA TRP A 7 -5.21 -7.97 -0.83
C TRP A 7 -5.89 -7.35 0.37
N ARG A 8 -7.01 -7.92 0.80
CA ARG A 8 -7.83 -7.40 1.90
C ARG A 8 -8.19 -8.50 2.89
N GLY A 9 -8.00 -8.24 4.17
CA GLY A 9 -8.51 -9.08 5.24
C GLY A 9 -10.03 -9.12 5.23
N GLN A 10 -10.61 -10.30 5.39
CA GLN A 10 -12.06 -10.41 5.56
C GLN A 10 -12.42 -10.00 6.99
N PRO A 11 -13.39 -9.11 7.21
CA PRO A 11 -13.87 -8.79 8.55
C PRO A 11 -14.35 -10.07 9.25
N THR A 12 -13.81 -10.37 10.42
CA THR A 12 -14.23 -11.48 11.28
C THR A 12 -14.12 -11.07 12.74
N ALA A 13 -14.53 -11.94 13.65
CA ALA A 13 -14.28 -11.79 15.08
C ALA A 13 -13.29 -12.85 15.57
N ASP A 14 -12.54 -12.55 16.63
CA ASP A 14 -11.79 -13.54 17.41
C ASP A 14 -12.73 -14.32 18.36
N THR A 15 -12.17 -15.17 19.22
CA THR A 15 -12.93 -15.99 20.18
C THR A 15 -13.71 -15.16 21.20
N ASP A 16 -13.29 -13.93 21.45
CA ASP A 16 -13.89 -13.03 22.42
C ASP A 16 -14.89 -12.06 21.78
N GLY A 17 -15.09 -12.17 20.45
CA GLY A 17 -15.99 -11.31 19.70
C GLY A 17 -15.35 -10.00 19.21
N ASN A 18 -14.05 -9.78 19.40
CA ASN A 18 -13.39 -8.57 18.95
C ASN A 18 -13.23 -8.58 17.42
N PRO A 19 -13.51 -7.46 16.73
CA PRO A 19 -13.35 -7.38 15.28
C PRO A 19 -11.87 -7.47 14.90
N ILE A 20 -11.53 -8.46 14.09
CA ILE A 20 -10.19 -8.66 13.53
C ILE A 20 -10.25 -8.74 12.00
N GLN A 21 -9.08 -8.64 11.37
CA GLN A 21 -8.91 -8.92 9.96
C GLN A 21 -8.52 -10.39 9.79
N GLY A 22 -9.39 -11.17 9.15
CA GLY A 22 -9.11 -12.55 8.78
C GLY A 22 -8.07 -12.66 7.68
N LYS A 23 -7.80 -13.89 7.24
CA LYS A 23 -6.80 -14.17 6.19
C LYS A 23 -7.05 -13.29 4.95
N PRO A 24 -6.04 -12.53 4.48
CA PRO A 24 -6.20 -11.69 3.31
C PRO A 24 -6.52 -12.49 2.04
N VAL A 25 -7.42 -11.95 1.22
CA VAL A 25 -7.74 -12.45 -0.11
C VAL A 25 -7.45 -11.39 -1.16
N ARG A 26 -7.05 -11.81 -2.37
CA ARG A 26 -6.80 -10.88 -3.48
C ARG A 26 -8.13 -10.29 -3.95
N ILE A 27 -8.23 -8.96 -3.93
CA ILE A 27 -9.44 -8.23 -4.32
C ILE A 27 -9.29 -7.49 -5.65
N GLY A 28 -8.07 -7.37 -6.19
CA GLY A 28 -7.85 -6.71 -7.47
C GLY A 28 -6.40 -6.68 -7.91
N THR A 29 -6.21 -6.21 -9.14
CA THR A 29 -4.91 -6.03 -9.77
C THR A 29 -4.87 -4.70 -10.50
N PHE A 30 -3.76 -3.97 -10.41
CA PHE A 30 -3.61 -2.68 -11.09
C PHE A 30 -2.27 -2.61 -11.82
N GLN A 31 -2.24 -1.90 -12.94
CA GLN A 31 -1.00 -1.42 -13.55
C GLN A 31 -0.58 -0.13 -12.83
N ALA A 32 0.63 -0.10 -12.29
CA ALA A 32 1.09 1.02 -11.47
C ALA A 32 2.54 1.40 -11.76
N MET A 33 2.88 2.66 -11.48
CA MET A 33 4.26 3.11 -11.39
C MET A 33 4.68 3.01 -9.93
N VAL A 34 5.67 2.16 -9.66
CA VAL A 34 6.18 1.91 -8.31
C VAL A 34 7.54 2.60 -8.18
N ALA A 35 7.60 3.62 -7.34
CA ALA A 35 8.83 4.34 -7.01
C ALA A 35 9.32 3.92 -5.62
N PRO A 36 10.60 3.55 -5.44
CA PRO A 36 11.15 3.39 -4.09
C PRO A 36 11.11 4.72 -3.35
N VAL A 37 10.82 4.69 -2.05
CA VAL A 37 11.01 5.86 -1.20
C VAL A 37 12.49 5.91 -0.82
N SER A 38 13.20 6.92 -1.30
CA SER A 38 14.57 7.19 -0.83
C SER A 38 14.49 7.81 0.56
N VAL A 39 14.73 7.02 1.59
CA VAL A 39 15.03 7.56 2.92
C VAL A 39 16.54 7.75 2.97
N ILE A 40 17.00 8.99 3.12
CA ILE A 40 18.38 9.24 3.55
C ILE A 40 18.38 8.87 5.03
N ASP A 41 18.82 7.66 5.37
CA ASP A 41 19.07 7.28 6.76
C ASP A 41 20.25 8.15 7.25
N GLN A 42 19.93 9.32 7.81
CA GLN A 42 20.86 9.97 8.73
C GLN A 42 20.72 9.31 10.10
N THR A 43 21.88 8.99 10.68
CA THR A 43 22.16 8.56 12.07
C THR A 43 21.77 7.14 12.48
N GLU A 44 22.68 6.17 12.31
CA GLU A 44 23.66 5.68 13.31
C GLU A 44 24.50 4.56 12.68
N GLU A 45 25.80 4.52 12.97
CA GLU A 45 26.81 3.62 12.36
C GLU A 45 26.51 2.11 12.57
N ASN A 46 25.48 1.74 13.35
CA ASN A 46 25.10 0.36 13.66
C ASN A 46 23.59 0.07 13.59
N ALA A 47 22.76 1.00 13.10
CA ALA A 47 21.36 0.73 12.87
C ALA A 47 21.17 0.18 11.45
N ASN A 48 20.80 -1.10 11.31
CA ASN A 48 20.45 -1.72 10.03
C ASN A 48 18.92 -1.92 9.85
N PRO A 49 18.04 -0.92 10.06
CA PRO A 49 16.65 -1.09 9.69
C PRO A 49 16.56 -1.11 8.17
N ARG A 50 16.38 -2.30 7.57
CA ARG A 50 16.08 -2.42 6.14
C ARG A 50 14.64 -1.97 5.90
N ASN A 51 14.43 -0.68 5.78
CA ASN A 51 13.14 -0.10 5.41
C ASN A 51 12.86 -0.43 3.94
N ILE A 52 11.79 -1.18 3.67
CA ILE A 52 11.30 -1.42 2.31
C ILE A 52 10.03 -0.58 2.16
N GLU A 53 10.14 0.52 1.44
CA GLU A 53 9.02 1.43 1.20
C GLU A 53 8.91 1.82 -0.28
N TYR A 54 7.66 1.88 -0.76
CA TYR A 54 7.33 2.29 -2.12
C TYR A 54 6.18 3.29 -2.14
N THR A 55 6.28 4.27 -3.03
CA THR A 55 5.15 5.09 -3.47
C THR A 55 4.62 4.52 -4.79
N ILE A 56 3.35 4.14 -4.79
CA ILE A 56 2.66 3.50 -5.91
C ILE A 56 1.68 4.50 -6.51
N HIS A 57 1.86 4.80 -7.80
CA HIS A 57 0.95 5.65 -8.56
C HIS A 57 0.09 4.78 -9.47
N ILE A 58 -1.22 4.82 -9.28
CA ILE A 58 -2.20 4.04 -10.03
C ILE A 58 -3.02 5.01 -10.87
N ARG A 59 -2.92 4.95 -12.19
CA ARG A 59 -3.74 5.76 -13.10
C ARG A 59 -5.05 5.03 -13.39
N GLY A 60 -6.16 5.77 -13.42
CA GLY A 60 -7.47 5.22 -13.74
C GLY A 60 -8.54 6.29 -13.89
N SER A 61 -9.70 5.90 -14.43
CA SER A 61 -10.89 6.76 -14.53
C SER A 61 -11.87 6.59 -13.37
N ARG A 62 -11.57 5.68 -12.43
CA ARG A 62 -12.38 5.39 -11.23
C ARG A 62 -11.48 5.18 -10.00
N PRO A 63 -11.94 5.56 -8.80
CA PRO A 63 -11.25 5.25 -7.54
C PRO A 63 -10.92 3.77 -7.43
N THR A 64 -9.72 3.45 -6.96
CA THR A 64 -9.25 2.06 -6.80
C THR A 64 -9.97 1.33 -5.66
N GLY A 65 -10.48 2.08 -4.67
CA GLY A 65 -11.10 1.53 -3.48
C GLY A 65 -10.12 0.85 -2.52
N ILE A 66 -8.82 1.10 -2.68
CA ILE A 66 -7.76 0.68 -1.74
C ILE A 66 -7.96 1.38 -0.40
N ARG A 67 -7.71 0.65 0.69
CA ARG A 67 -7.87 1.09 2.07
C ARG A 67 -6.55 1.03 2.82
N ALA A 68 -6.45 1.78 3.91
CA ALA A 68 -5.30 1.73 4.82
C ALA A 68 -5.09 0.33 5.46
N THR A 69 -6.15 -0.47 5.56
CA THR A 69 -6.10 -1.85 6.08
C THR A 69 -5.73 -2.89 5.01
N ASP A 70 -5.54 -2.47 3.76
CA ASP A 70 -5.18 -3.39 2.69
C ASP A 70 -3.68 -3.67 2.67
N LEU A 71 -3.33 -4.76 2.02
CA LEU A 71 -1.97 -5.15 1.70
C LEU A 71 -1.79 -5.07 0.19
N ILE A 72 -0.63 -4.61 -0.27
CA ILE A 72 -0.30 -4.56 -1.69
C ILE A 72 0.92 -5.45 -1.94
N LYS A 73 0.75 -6.39 -2.89
CA LYS A 73 1.85 -7.21 -3.37
C LYS A 73 2.62 -6.45 -4.44
N VAL A 74 3.87 -6.13 -4.13
CA VAL A 74 4.81 -5.44 -5.01
C VAL A 74 6.07 -6.30 -5.12
N ARG A 75 6.45 -6.67 -6.35
CA ARG A 75 7.68 -7.44 -6.63
C ARG A 75 7.82 -8.69 -5.74
N GLY A 76 6.71 -9.42 -5.57
CA GLY A 76 6.64 -10.64 -4.77
C GLY A 76 6.48 -10.44 -3.25
N ARG A 77 6.56 -9.21 -2.73
CA ARG A 77 6.39 -8.90 -1.30
C ARG A 77 5.04 -8.30 -1.01
N LEU A 78 4.35 -8.82 0.00
CA LEU A 78 3.08 -8.29 0.47
C LEU A 78 3.36 -7.25 1.55
N LEU A 79 3.05 -5.98 1.29
CA LEU A 79 3.39 -4.84 2.15
C LEU A 79 2.12 -4.12 2.60
N PRO A 80 2.05 -3.65 3.86
CA PRO A 80 0.90 -2.89 4.34
C PRO A 80 0.84 -1.51 3.71
N VAL A 81 -0.38 -1.05 3.44
CA VAL A 81 -0.63 0.35 3.11
C VAL A 81 -0.28 1.23 4.31
N LYS A 82 0.52 2.27 4.07
CA LYS A 82 0.90 3.26 5.07
C LYS A 82 0.02 4.49 4.91
N GLY A 83 -0.71 4.83 5.97
CA GLY A 83 -1.58 6.00 5.97
C GLY A 83 -2.78 5.88 5.02
N MET A 84 -3.42 7.01 4.74
CA MET A 84 -4.58 7.07 3.86
C MET A 84 -4.15 7.16 2.39
N PRO A 85 -4.65 6.26 1.51
CA PRO A 85 -4.51 6.43 0.06
C PRO A 85 -4.94 7.83 -0.38
N GLN A 86 -4.13 8.47 -1.20
CA GLN A 86 -4.37 9.82 -1.70
C GLN A 86 -5.03 9.76 -3.07
N VAL A 87 -6.06 10.60 -3.27
CA VAL A 87 -6.67 10.78 -4.59
C VAL A 87 -5.77 11.69 -5.42
N TRP A 88 -5.51 11.30 -6.67
CA TRP A 88 -4.82 12.12 -7.65
C TRP A 88 -5.83 12.75 -8.60
N ASP A 89 -6.02 14.05 -8.47
CA ASP A 89 -6.78 14.87 -9.41
C ASP A 89 -5.87 15.64 -10.37
N ASN A 90 -6.36 15.89 -11.58
CA ASN A 90 -5.70 16.84 -12.48
C ASN A 90 -6.00 18.30 -12.09
N LEU A 91 -5.38 19.25 -12.79
CA LEU A 91 -5.56 20.68 -12.54
C LEU A 91 -7.01 21.20 -12.67
N ARG A 92 -7.92 20.39 -13.21
CA ARG A 92 -9.35 20.70 -13.35
C ARG A 92 -10.21 20.00 -12.29
N GLY A 93 -9.61 19.36 -11.28
CA GLY A 93 -10.31 18.63 -10.23
C GLY A 93 -10.95 17.32 -10.70
N ARG A 94 -10.51 16.77 -11.85
CA ARG A 94 -10.99 15.47 -12.32
C ARG A 94 -10.06 14.37 -11.82
N TYR A 95 -10.66 13.33 -11.25
CA TYR A 95 -9.98 12.09 -10.88
C TYR A 95 -9.15 11.53 -12.04
N VAL A 96 -7.88 11.27 -11.77
CA VAL A 96 -6.94 10.62 -12.71
C VAL A 96 -6.25 9.40 -12.12
N GLY A 97 -6.42 9.13 -10.83
CA GLY A 97 -5.81 7.99 -10.18
C GLY A 97 -5.75 8.09 -8.66
N ASP A 98 -5.03 7.15 -8.06
CA ASP A 98 -4.71 7.13 -6.64
C ASP A 98 -3.19 7.02 -6.45
N VAL A 99 -2.70 7.55 -5.34
CA VAL A 99 -1.31 7.40 -4.87
C VAL A 99 -1.33 6.72 -3.51
N VAL A 100 -0.58 5.63 -3.39
CA VAL A 100 -0.55 4.80 -2.19
C VAL A 100 0.88 4.57 -1.75
N THR A 101 1.17 4.81 -0.48
CA THR A 101 2.46 4.42 0.11
C THR A 101 2.31 3.05 0.76
N VAL A 102 3.29 2.18 0.56
CA VAL A 102 3.35 0.87 1.21
C VAL A 102 4.74 0.64 1.78
N GLY A 103 4.82 -0.15 2.84
CA GLY A 103 6.12 -0.58 3.34
C GLY A 103 6.12 -1.08 4.77
N GLU A 104 7.24 -1.68 5.13
CA GLU A 104 7.49 -2.19 6.48
C GLU A 104 8.85 -1.66 6.97
N ARG A 105 8.90 -1.32 8.26
CA ARG A 105 10.15 -1.10 8.99
C ARG A 105 10.49 -2.37 9.74
N LYS A 106 11.59 -3.02 9.35
CA LYS A 106 12.16 -4.12 10.14
C LYS A 106 13.11 -3.53 11.17
N GLY A 107 12.79 -3.73 12.45
CA GLY A 107 13.67 -3.46 13.58
C GLY A 107 14.55 -4.66 13.90
#